data_AF-A0A2V9S0E6-F1
#
_entry.id   AF-A0A2V9S0E6-F1
#
_cell.length_a   1.000
_cell.length_b   1.000
_cell.length_c   1.000
_cell.angle_alpha   90.00
_cell.angle_beta   90.00
_cell.angle_gamma   90.00
#
_symmetry.space_group_name_H-M   'P 1'
#
loop_
_entity.id
_entity.type
_entity.pdbx_description
1 polymer ?
#
loop_
_entity_poly.entity_id
_entity_poly.type
_entity_poly.pdbx_seq_one_letter_code
_entity_poly.pdbx_strand_id
1 'polypeptide(L)'
;MKDRRLRLIALLFVLLTTHAAISGQPSPTANTAASRQDVLKLFKVMHIHDQMRSVMNSMTKQQSALVHETMKKRYPQMPEERLEQFDAMMEEGIKDFPVDAIIDDLIPVYQKHLTRTDVSAMKVFYSSPTGQKLLREMPAMTEESMQLSYGRMQKQMDAMMERMQKMMKEEELNRKAPPKPPAKPDSQ
;
A
#
# COMPACT_ATOMS: atom_id res chain seq x y z
N MET A 1 -0.28 57.92 64.34
CA MET A 1 0.95 57.11 64.22
C MET A 1 0.59 55.79 63.56
N LYS A 2 0.30 55.91 62.28
CA LYS A 2 -0.08 54.87 61.32
C LYS A 2 1.01 54.99 60.23
N ASP A 3 1.23 53.96 59.42
CA ASP A 3 2.19 53.97 58.29
C ASP A 3 3.56 53.31 58.54
N ARG A 4 3.54 52.18 59.25
CA ARG A 4 4.58 51.13 59.17
C ARG A 4 4.30 50.09 58.07
N ARG A 5 3.40 50.40 57.12
CA ARG A 5 2.93 49.50 56.04
C ARG A 5 3.01 50.13 54.66
N LEU A 6 4.05 50.93 54.41
CA LEU A 6 4.33 51.46 53.09
C LEU A 6 5.85 51.45 52.83
N ARG A 7 6.40 50.24 52.70
CA ARG A 7 7.62 49.98 51.93
C ARG A 7 7.24 49.04 50.78
N LEU A 8 6.28 49.52 49.99
CA LEU A 8 6.02 49.06 48.63
C LEU A 8 6.77 50.02 47.71
N ILE A 9 7.46 49.47 46.70
CA ILE A 9 8.21 50.14 45.63
C ILE A 9 9.67 50.45 45.98
N ALA A 10 10.54 49.49 45.69
CA ALA A 10 11.79 49.65 44.92
C ALA A 10 12.67 48.41 45.12
N LEU A 11 12.52 47.39 44.27
CA LEU A 11 13.57 46.40 44.00
C LEU A 11 13.26 45.73 42.67
N LEU A 12 13.64 46.44 41.62
CA LEU A 12 13.84 45.96 40.26
C LEU A 12 15.21 45.29 40.25
N PHE A 13 15.27 44.02 39.82
CA PHE A 13 16.38 43.31 39.16
C PHE A 13 16.60 41.86 39.63
N VAL A 14 16.54 40.97 38.64
CA VAL A 14 17.01 39.57 38.59
C VAL A 14 16.13 38.53 39.29
N LEU A 15 15.09 38.07 38.59
CA LEU A 15 14.66 36.68 38.69
C LEU A 15 15.19 35.95 37.46
N LEU A 16 16.28 35.20 37.67
CA LEU A 16 16.87 34.28 36.70
C LEU A 16 15.80 33.27 36.27
N THR A 17 15.36 33.37 35.02
CA THR A 17 14.59 32.32 34.34
C THR A 17 15.53 31.16 34.02
N THR A 18 15.68 30.20 34.94
CA THR A 18 16.21 28.88 34.60
C THR A 18 15.16 28.09 33.83
N HIS A 19 14.95 28.47 32.57
CA HIS A 19 14.47 27.52 31.58
C HIS A 19 15.61 26.53 31.35
N ALA A 20 15.61 25.42 32.10
CA ALA A 20 16.30 24.22 31.68
C ALA A 20 15.61 23.73 30.41
N ALA A 21 16.00 24.32 29.27
CA ALA A 21 15.92 23.64 27.99
C ALA A 21 16.86 22.44 28.08
N ILE A 22 16.39 21.35 28.69
CA ILE A 22 16.89 20.02 28.33
C ILE A 22 16.29 19.76 26.96
N SER A 23 16.99 20.32 25.97
CA SER A 23 16.97 19.87 24.61
C SER A 23 17.02 18.35 24.65
N GLY A 24 15.96 17.70 24.18
CA GLY A 24 16.00 16.29 23.83
C GLY A 24 16.99 16.13 22.67
N GLN A 25 18.29 16.13 22.98
CA GLN A 25 19.27 15.64 22.05
C GLN A 25 18.97 14.15 21.89
N PRO A 26 18.58 13.68 20.68
CA PRO A 26 18.41 12.26 20.46
C PRO A 26 19.74 11.59 20.83
N SER A 27 19.68 10.60 21.73
CA SER A 27 20.87 9.82 22.10
C SER A 27 21.57 9.36 20.81
N PRO A 28 22.91 9.34 20.75
CA PRO A 28 23.65 9.00 19.52
C PRO A 28 23.30 7.62 18.92
N THR A 29 22.58 6.77 19.66
CA THR A 29 22.03 5.49 19.22
C THR A 29 20.66 5.57 18.51
N ALA A 30 19.95 6.69 18.57
CA ALA A 30 18.58 6.84 18.05
C ALA A 30 18.52 6.77 16.51
N ASN A 31 19.59 7.21 15.83
CA ASN A 31 19.68 7.23 14.36
C ASN A 31 20.49 6.05 13.78
N THR A 32 20.80 5.04 14.59
CA THR A 32 21.44 3.82 14.09
C THR A 32 20.41 2.86 13.49
N ALA A 33 20.83 1.98 12.58
CA ALA A 33 19.96 0.94 12.04
C ALA A 33 19.39 0.05 13.16
N ALA A 34 18.15 -0.41 13.00
CA ALA A 34 17.53 -1.33 13.94
C ALA A 34 18.28 -2.68 14.00
N SER A 35 18.28 -3.35 15.15
CA SER A 35 18.84 -4.71 15.23
C SER A 35 17.99 -5.71 14.46
N ARG A 36 18.57 -6.84 14.02
CA ARG A 36 17.84 -7.96 13.41
C ARG A 36 16.65 -8.39 14.29
N GLN A 37 16.89 -8.51 15.59
CA GLN A 37 15.86 -8.91 16.56
C GLN A 37 14.73 -7.89 16.65
N ASP A 38 15.02 -6.59 16.53
CA ASP A 38 13.99 -5.55 16.55
C ASP A 38 13.10 -5.60 15.31
N VAL A 39 13.68 -5.83 14.14
CA VAL A 39 12.93 -5.98 12.88
C VAL A 39 12.08 -7.25 12.92
N LEU A 40 12.61 -8.38 13.40
CA LEU A 40 11.82 -9.60 13.59
C LEU A 40 10.63 -9.41 14.53
N LYS A 41 10.82 -8.66 15.63
CA LYS A 41 9.70 -8.31 16.53
C LYS A 41 8.67 -7.42 15.83
N LEU A 42 9.11 -6.49 14.99
CA LEU A 42 8.21 -5.68 14.16
C LEU A 42 7.39 -6.55 13.20
N PHE A 43 8.04 -7.45 12.47
CA PHE A 43 7.38 -8.38 11.56
C PHE A 43 6.36 -9.26 12.27
N LYS A 44 6.68 -9.71 13.50
CA LYS A 44 5.76 -10.47 14.34
C LYS A 44 4.52 -9.66 14.71
N VAL A 45 4.65 -8.42 15.19
CA VAL A 45 3.47 -7.60 15.56
C VAL A 45 2.65 -7.17 14.35
N MET A 46 3.29 -7.08 13.18
CA MET A 46 2.63 -6.84 11.90
C MET A 46 2.01 -8.11 11.30
N HIS A 47 2.26 -9.30 11.85
CA HIS A 47 1.79 -10.59 11.32
C HIS A 47 2.26 -10.88 9.89
N ILE A 48 3.47 -10.45 9.51
CA ILE A 48 3.96 -10.58 8.12
C ILE A 48 4.01 -12.04 7.66
N HIS A 49 4.45 -12.95 8.53
CA HIS A 49 4.50 -14.38 8.24
C HIS A 49 3.12 -14.94 7.84
N ASP A 50 2.10 -14.64 8.65
CA ASP A 50 0.74 -15.14 8.43
C ASP A 50 0.09 -14.49 7.21
N GLN A 51 0.37 -13.20 6.99
CA GLN A 51 -0.06 -12.49 5.78
C GLN A 51 0.53 -13.11 4.51
N MET A 52 1.84 -13.39 4.49
CA MET A 52 2.49 -14.03 3.33
C MET A 52 1.88 -15.40 3.05
N ARG A 53 1.66 -16.21 4.09
CA ARG A 53 1.00 -17.52 3.95
C ARG A 53 -0.43 -17.39 3.42
N SER A 54 -1.18 -16.40 3.89
CA SER A 54 -2.54 -16.13 3.42
C SER A 54 -2.58 -15.73 1.94
N VAL A 55 -1.67 -14.84 1.52
CA VAL A 55 -1.54 -14.42 0.11
C VAL A 55 -1.21 -15.62 -0.78
N MET A 56 -0.24 -16.44 -0.38
CA MET A 56 0.11 -17.65 -1.10
C MET A 56 -1.04 -18.63 -1.23
N ASN A 57 -1.74 -18.92 -0.14
CA ASN A 57 -2.91 -19.79 -0.15
C ASN A 57 -4.00 -19.26 -1.10
N SER A 58 -4.19 -17.94 -1.14
CA SER A 58 -5.17 -17.31 -2.03
C SER A 58 -4.76 -17.41 -3.50
N MET A 59 -3.49 -17.13 -3.81
CA MET A 59 -2.94 -17.29 -5.16
C MET A 59 -3.06 -18.72 -5.66
N THR A 60 -2.74 -19.71 -4.83
CA THR A 60 -2.86 -21.12 -5.21
C THR A 60 -4.30 -21.49 -5.51
N LYS A 61 -5.25 -21.10 -4.64
CA LYS A 61 -6.67 -21.38 -4.89
C LYS A 61 -7.15 -20.76 -6.20
N GLN A 62 -6.74 -19.53 -6.49
CA GLN A 62 -7.05 -18.87 -7.75
C GLN A 62 -6.43 -19.61 -8.94
N GLN A 63 -5.18 -20.07 -8.82
CA GLN A 63 -4.49 -20.78 -9.88
C GLN A 63 -5.05 -22.18 -10.13
N SER A 64 -5.39 -22.91 -9.07
CA SER A 64 -6.10 -24.20 -9.14
C SER A 64 -7.42 -24.03 -9.89
N ALA A 65 -8.25 -23.05 -9.51
CA ALA A 65 -9.51 -22.78 -10.19
C ALA A 65 -9.33 -22.50 -11.70
N LEU A 66 -8.31 -21.71 -12.07
CA LEU A 66 -7.99 -21.42 -13.47
C LEU A 66 -7.52 -22.68 -14.23
N VAL A 67 -6.70 -23.52 -13.60
CA VAL A 67 -6.25 -24.79 -14.18
C VAL A 67 -7.44 -25.72 -14.37
N HIS A 68 -8.33 -25.84 -13.38
CA HIS A 68 -9.54 -26.65 -13.47
C HIS A 68 -10.41 -26.23 -14.64
N GLU A 69 -10.69 -24.93 -14.75
CA GLU A 69 -11.47 -24.38 -15.86
C GLU A 69 -10.84 -24.72 -17.22
N THR A 70 -9.52 -24.51 -17.33
CA THR A 70 -8.77 -24.75 -18.57
C THR A 70 -8.74 -26.23 -18.94
N MET A 71 -8.51 -27.11 -17.96
CA MET A 71 -8.45 -28.56 -18.17
C MET A 71 -9.81 -29.13 -18.53
N LYS A 72 -10.90 -28.73 -17.84
CA LYS A 72 -12.27 -29.15 -18.18
C LYS A 72 -12.67 -28.72 -19.59
N LYS A 73 -12.27 -27.51 -20.02
CA LYS A 73 -12.49 -27.03 -21.40
C LYS A 73 -11.73 -27.85 -22.44
N ARG A 74 -10.47 -28.18 -22.18
CA ARG A 74 -9.59 -28.86 -23.14
C ARG A 74 -9.79 -30.37 -23.17
N TYR A 75 -10.13 -30.96 -22.04
CA TYR A 75 -10.31 -32.39 -21.83
C TYR A 75 -11.62 -32.65 -21.08
N PRO A 76 -12.79 -32.57 -21.73
CA PRO A 76 -14.09 -32.68 -21.08
C PRO A 76 -14.36 -34.03 -20.40
N GLN A 77 -13.61 -35.07 -20.78
CA GLN A 77 -13.70 -36.43 -20.24
C GLN A 77 -12.65 -36.71 -19.15
N MET A 78 -11.91 -35.69 -18.70
CA MET A 78 -10.92 -35.86 -17.64
C MET A 78 -11.61 -36.27 -16.33
N PRO A 79 -11.15 -37.34 -15.66
CA PRO A 79 -11.67 -37.72 -14.35
C PRO A 79 -11.42 -36.62 -13.30
N GLU A 80 -12.40 -36.35 -12.44
CA GLU A 80 -12.27 -35.33 -11.39
C GLU A 80 -11.11 -35.67 -10.43
N GLU A 81 -10.84 -36.95 -10.19
CA GLU A 81 -9.71 -37.42 -9.37
C GLU A 81 -8.35 -36.88 -9.86
N ARG A 82 -8.19 -36.65 -11.17
CA ARG A 82 -6.94 -36.08 -11.72
C ARG A 82 -6.78 -34.60 -11.37
N LEU A 83 -7.89 -33.88 -11.22
CA LEU A 83 -7.90 -32.50 -10.77
C LEU A 83 -7.63 -32.43 -9.26
N GLU A 84 -8.23 -33.32 -8.48
CA GLU A 84 -7.94 -33.44 -7.04
C GLU A 84 -6.47 -33.80 -6.77
N GLN A 85 -5.87 -34.69 -7.58
CA GLN A 85 -4.43 -34.99 -7.50
C GLN A 85 -3.57 -33.75 -7.81
N PHE A 86 -3.99 -32.94 -8.77
CA PHE A 86 -3.30 -31.69 -9.09
C PHE A 86 -3.39 -30.68 -7.93
N ASP A 87 -4.56 -30.53 -7.33
CA ASP A 87 -4.77 -29.68 -6.16
C ASP A 87 -3.91 -30.12 -4.98
N ALA A 88 -3.86 -31.43 -4.69
CA ALA A 88 -3.02 -31.98 -3.64
C ALA A 88 -1.54 -31.69 -3.87
N MET A 89 -1.06 -31.84 -5.11
CA MET A 89 0.33 -31.53 -5.49
C MET A 89 0.64 -30.03 -5.31
N MET A 90 -0.28 -29.15 -5.69
CA MET A 90 -0.13 -27.70 -5.50
C MET A 90 -0.12 -27.32 -4.02
N GLU A 91 -0.98 -27.95 -3.21
CA GLU A 91 -1.03 -27.72 -1.76
C GLU A 91 0.26 -28.18 -1.08
N GLU A 92 0.79 -29.35 -1.47
CA GLU A 92 2.07 -29.87 -0.98
C GLU A 92 3.22 -28.93 -1.32
N GLY A 93 3.30 -28.44 -2.56
CA GLY A 93 4.34 -27.50 -2.97
C GLY A 93 4.38 -26.18 -2.18
N ILE A 94 3.25 -25.75 -1.60
CA ILE A 94 3.19 -24.54 -0.76
C ILE A 94 3.68 -24.82 0.67
N LYS A 95 3.51 -26.05 1.16
CA LYS A 95 3.95 -26.43 2.51
C LYS A 95 5.46 -26.27 2.63
N ASP A 96 6.19 -26.58 1.57
CA ASP A 96 7.64 -26.47 1.48
C ASP A 96 8.13 -25.06 1.07
N PHE A 97 7.22 -24.11 0.89
CA PHE A 97 7.62 -22.77 0.50
C PHE A 97 8.39 -22.08 1.64
N PRO A 98 9.57 -21.50 1.37
CA PRO A 98 10.50 -21.06 2.39
C PRO A 98 10.14 -19.65 2.93
N VAL A 99 8.96 -19.51 3.55
CA VAL A 99 8.48 -18.23 4.10
C VAL A 99 9.50 -17.63 5.08
N ASP A 100 10.09 -18.47 5.94
CA ASP A 100 11.07 -18.01 6.94
C ASP A 100 12.35 -17.45 6.29
N ALA A 101 12.84 -18.08 5.22
CA ALA A 101 14.00 -17.58 4.49
C ALA A 101 13.72 -16.22 3.84
N ILE A 102 12.53 -16.05 3.27
CA ILE A 102 12.12 -14.76 2.67
C ILE A 102 12.01 -13.68 3.76
N ILE A 103 11.44 -14.00 4.92
CA ILE A 103 11.39 -13.08 6.06
C ILE A 103 12.80 -12.66 6.46
N ASP A 104 13.74 -13.60 6.52
CA ASP A 104 15.13 -13.32 6.84
C ASP A 104 15.81 -12.41 5.82
N ASP A 105 15.52 -12.59 4.54
CA ASP A 105 16.02 -11.74 3.44
C ASP A 105 15.42 -10.33 3.47
N LEU A 106 14.21 -10.14 4.03
CA LEU A 106 13.58 -8.83 4.19
C LEU A 106 14.20 -7.98 5.30
N ILE A 107 14.87 -8.59 6.28
CA ILE A 107 15.47 -7.89 7.41
C ILE A 107 16.47 -6.80 6.96
N PRO A 108 17.50 -7.11 6.14
CA PRO A 108 18.44 -6.09 5.70
C PRO A 108 17.78 -4.98 4.86
N VAL A 109 16.68 -5.28 4.15
CA VAL A 109 15.89 -4.26 3.43
C VAL A 109 15.30 -3.24 4.41
N TYR A 110 14.67 -3.70 5.48
CA TYR A 110 14.10 -2.81 6.49
C TYR A 110 15.19 -2.06 7.26
N GLN A 111 16.31 -2.71 7.60
CA GLN A 111 17.44 -2.06 8.27
C GLN A 111 18.10 -0.95 7.43
N LYS A 112 18.05 -1.07 6.10
CA LYS A 112 18.56 -0.03 5.18
C LYS A 112 17.69 1.24 5.19
N HIS A 113 16.39 1.10 5.42
CA HIS A 113 15.43 2.19 5.28
C HIS A 113 14.90 2.74 6.61
N LEU A 114 15.01 1.99 7.70
CA LEU A 114 14.44 2.36 9.00
C LEU A 114 15.52 2.44 10.08
N THR A 115 15.45 3.50 10.87
CA THR A 115 16.26 3.62 12.08
C THR A 115 15.69 2.74 13.20
N ARG A 116 16.50 2.52 14.24
CA ARG A 116 16.05 1.88 15.49
C ARG A 116 14.85 2.60 16.09
N THR A 117 14.82 3.94 16.01
CA THR A 117 13.71 4.74 16.52
C THR A 117 12.43 4.48 15.73
N ASP A 118 12.51 4.44 14.40
CA ASP A 118 11.37 4.14 13.53
C ASP A 118 10.78 2.77 13.84
N VAL A 119 11.64 1.72 13.86
CA VAL A 119 11.21 0.35 14.17
C VAL A 119 10.59 0.27 15.56
N SER A 120 11.13 0.99 16.55
CA SER A 120 10.55 1.03 17.89
C SER A 120 9.17 1.69 17.90
N ALA A 121 9.02 2.84 17.24
CA ALA A 121 7.74 3.56 17.14
C ALA A 121 6.69 2.74 16.40
N MET A 122 7.06 2.11 15.28
CA MET A 122 6.18 1.21 14.53
C MET A 122 5.73 0.03 15.38
N LYS A 123 6.63 -0.60 16.15
CA LYS A 123 6.26 -1.69 17.07
C LYS A 123 5.20 -1.23 18.08
N VAL A 124 5.38 -0.05 18.69
CA VAL A 124 4.40 0.51 19.65
C VAL A 124 3.05 0.73 18.96
N PHE A 125 3.05 1.38 17.80
CA PHE A 125 1.82 1.64 17.06
C PHE A 125 1.10 0.35 16.65
N TYR A 126 1.79 -0.57 15.97
CA TYR A 126 1.18 -1.82 15.50
C TYR A 126 0.80 -2.75 16.64
N SER A 127 1.38 -2.63 17.84
CA SER A 127 0.93 -3.39 19.01
C SER A 127 -0.32 -2.80 19.68
N SER A 128 -0.69 -1.54 19.37
CA SER A 128 -1.87 -0.89 19.95
C SER A 128 -3.18 -1.48 19.40
N PRO A 129 -4.32 -1.34 20.11
CA PRO A 129 -5.63 -1.75 19.60
C PRO A 129 -5.97 -1.13 18.24
N THR A 130 -5.63 0.14 18.04
CA THR A 130 -5.86 0.86 16.78
C THR A 130 -4.96 0.34 15.66
N GLY A 131 -3.67 0.12 15.94
CA GLY A 131 -2.73 -0.44 14.95
C GLY A 131 -3.10 -1.86 14.53
N GLN A 132 -3.51 -2.71 15.49
CA GLN A 132 -4.03 -4.05 15.20
C GLN A 132 -5.34 -4.00 14.42
N LYS A 133 -6.25 -3.06 14.73
CA LYS A 133 -7.47 -2.86 13.93
C LYS A 133 -7.11 -2.46 12.50
N LEU A 134 -6.18 -1.52 12.32
CA LEU A 134 -5.73 -1.11 11.00
C LEU A 134 -5.23 -2.34 10.20
N LEU A 135 -4.32 -3.15 10.76
CA LEU A 135 -3.83 -4.35 10.07
C LEU A 135 -4.94 -5.31 9.64
N ARG A 136 -6.00 -5.48 10.45
CA ARG A 136 -7.16 -6.34 10.11
C ARG A 136 -8.07 -5.74 9.05
N GLU A 137 -8.30 -4.43 9.09
CA GLU A 137 -9.25 -3.73 8.19
C GLU A 137 -8.61 -3.34 6.84
N MET A 138 -7.29 -3.18 6.79
CA MET A 138 -6.56 -2.73 5.59
C MET A 138 -6.89 -3.55 4.33
N PRO A 139 -6.96 -4.90 4.36
CA PRO A 139 -7.37 -5.69 3.19
C PRO A 139 -8.78 -5.34 2.70
N ALA A 140 -9.77 -5.27 3.59
CA ALA A 140 -11.16 -4.94 3.23
C ALA A 140 -11.28 -3.51 2.69
N MET A 141 -10.64 -2.54 3.36
CA MET A 141 -10.60 -1.16 2.88
C MET A 141 -9.95 -1.04 1.49
N THR A 142 -8.90 -1.82 1.24
CA THR A 142 -8.22 -1.87 -0.07
C THR A 142 -9.14 -2.46 -1.13
N GLU A 143 -9.83 -3.56 -0.81
CA GLU A 143 -10.81 -4.21 -1.70
C GLU A 143 -11.95 -3.25 -2.06
N GLU A 144 -12.58 -2.63 -1.07
CA GLU A 144 -13.65 -1.63 -1.30
C GLU A 144 -13.15 -0.45 -2.14
N SER A 145 -11.94 0.05 -1.86
CA SER A 145 -11.34 1.15 -2.61
C SER A 145 -11.09 0.79 -4.08
N MET A 146 -10.64 -0.45 -4.34
CA MET A 146 -10.47 -0.96 -5.70
C MET A 146 -11.81 -1.05 -6.41
N GLN A 147 -12.84 -1.64 -5.80
CA GLN A 147 -14.18 -1.78 -6.39
C GLN A 147 -14.77 -0.43 -6.81
N LEU A 148 -14.65 0.59 -5.95
CA LEU A 148 -15.09 1.96 -6.26
C LEU A 148 -14.30 2.56 -7.43
N SER A 149 -13.00 2.28 -7.50
CA SER A 149 -12.11 2.80 -8.54
C SER A 149 -12.38 2.14 -9.89
N TYR A 150 -12.64 0.82 -9.92
CA TYR A 150 -12.98 0.08 -11.14
C TYR A 150 -14.21 0.66 -11.84
N GLY A 151 -15.28 0.95 -11.10
CA GLY A 151 -16.50 1.53 -11.69
C GLY A 151 -16.27 2.91 -12.32
N ARG A 152 -15.40 3.73 -11.73
CA ARG A 152 -15.01 5.04 -12.31
C ARG A 152 -14.15 4.86 -13.55
N MET A 153 -13.16 3.95 -13.49
CA MET A 153 -12.28 3.66 -14.61
C MET A 153 -13.04 3.11 -15.82
N GLN A 154 -14.01 2.23 -15.59
CA GLN A 154 -14.87 1.68 -16.64
C GLN A 154 -15.66 2.78 -17.36
N LYS A 155 -16.34 3.66 -16.61
CA LYS A 155 -17.07 4.80 -17.20
C LYS A 155 -16.15 5.72 -18.02
N GLN A 156 -14.92 5.93 -17.55
CA GLN A 156 -13.94 6.74 -18.27
C GLN A 156 -13.48 6.05 -19.57
N MET A 157 -13.27 4.73 -19.55
CA MET A 157 -12.95 3.95 -20.76
C MET A 157 -14.10 3.96 -21.77
N ASP A 158 -15.34 3.81 -21.32
CA ASP A 158 -16.52 3.87 -22.19
C ASP A 158 -16.62 5.22 -22.89
N ALA A 159 -16.46 6.33 -22.14
CA ALA A 159 -16.46 7.67 -22.71
C ALA A 159 -15.30 7.92 -23.70
N MET A 160 -14.13 7.32 -23.45
CA MET A 160 -12.99 7.38 -24.37
C MET A 160 -13.29 6.62 -25.67
N MET A 161 -13.88 5.42 -25.58
CA MET A 161 -14.27 4.63 -26.74
C MET A 161 -15.35 5.34 -27.57
N GLU A 162 -16.33 5.98 -26.94
CA GLU A 162 -17.35 6.77 -27.62
C GLU A 162 -16.73 7.94 -28.40
N ARG A 163 -15.80 8.68 -27.77
CA ARG A 163 -15.06 9.77 -28.44
C ARG A 163 -14.25 9.25 -29.63
N MET A 164 -13.58 8.11 -29.48
CA MET A 164 -12.82 7.47 -30.55
C MET A 164 -13.72 7.09 -31.74
N GLN A 165 -14.87 6.46 -31.47
CA GLN A 165 -15.86 6.14 -32.51
C GLN A 165 -16.37 7.39 -33.23
N LYS A 166 -16.59 8.49 -32.50
CA LYS A 166 -17.02 9.76 -33.11
C LYS A 166 -15.96 10.33 -34.03
N MET A 167 -14.69 10.37 -33.61
CA MET A 167 -13.58 10.83 -34.46
C MET A 167 -13.44 10.00 -35.73
N MET A 168 -13.50 8.66 -35.62
CA MET A 168 -13.43 7.77 -36.78
C MET A 168 -14.57 8.02 -37.78
N LYS A 169 -15.79 8.25 -37.30
CA LYS A 169 -16.94 8.59 -38.16
C LYS A 169 -16.75 9.95 -38.85
N GLU A 170 -16.26 10.95 -38.13
CA GLU A 170 -15.97 12.28 -38.68
C GLU A 170 -14.85 12.22 -39.74
N GLU A 171 -13.80 11.44 -39.52
CA GLU A 171 -12.74 11.19 -40.51
C GLU A 171 -13.26 10.47 -41.76
N GLU A 172 -14.10 9.44 -41.61
CA GLU A 172 -14.73 8.77 -42.75
C GLU A 172 -15.64 9.71 -43.56
N LEU A 173 -16.43 10.54 -42.87
CA LEU A 173 -17.28 11.55 -43.51
C LEU A 173 -16.44 12.57 -44.27
N ASN A 174 -15.33 13.03 -43.68
CA ASN A 174 -14.43 14.00 -44.31
C ASN A 174 -13.66 13.38 -45.50
N ARG A 175 -13.31 12.08 -45.43
CA ARG A 175 -12.68 11.35 -46.55
C ARG A 175 -13.64 11.09 -47.71
N LYS A 176 -14.94 10.95 -47.44
CA LYS A 176 -16.00 10.75 -48.46
C LYS A 176 -16.53 12.08 -49.03
N ALA A 177 -16.21 13.22 -48.41
CA ALA A 177 -16.60 14.53 -48.92
C ALA A 177 -15.79 14.88 -50.19
N PRO A 178 -16.42 15.39 -51.27
CA PRO A 178 -15.70 15.80 -52.46
C PRO A 178 -14.72 16.96 -52.15
N PRO A 179 -13.60 17.07 -52.88
CA PRO A 179 -12.60 18.11 -52.62
C PRO A 179 -13.25 19.49 -52.69
N LYS A 180 -12.96 20.35 -51.69
CA LYS A 180 -13.44 21.74 -51.69
C LYS A 180 -13.03 22.39 -53.02
N PRO A 181 -13.96 22.98 -53.79
CA PRO A 181 -13.62 23.65 -55.03
C PRO A 181 -12.58 24.74 -54.73
N PRO A 182 -11.57 24.92 -55.62
CA PRO A 182 -10.53 25.91 -55.41
C PRO A 182 -11.16 27.27 -55.19
N ALA A 183 -10.69 28.00 -54.17
CA ALA A 183 -11.10 29.37 -53.93
C ALA A 183 -10.88 30.16 -55.24
N LYS A 184 -11.94 30.83 -55.70
CA LYS A 184 -11.85 31.63 -56.93
C LYS A 184 -10.75 32.68 -56.74
N PRO A 185 -9.89 32.91 -57.75
CA PRO A 185 -8.93 34.00 -57.66
C PRO A 185 -9.70 35.30 -57.47
N ASP A 186 -9.25 36.14 -56.54
CA ASP A 186 -9.78 37.49 -56.39
C ASP A 186 -9.62 38.22 -57.72
N SER A 187 -10.75 38.52 -58.37
CA SER A 187 -10.77 39.36 -59.56
C SER A 187 -10.42 40.79 -59.15
N GLN A 188 -9.30 41.29 -59.65
CA GLN A 188 -8.97 42.72 -59.67
C GLN A 188 -9.95 43.51 -60.55
#